data_AF-K1RQ23-F1
#
_entry.id   AF-K1RQ23-F1
#
_cell.length_a   1.000
_cell.length_b   1.000
_cell.length_c   1.000
_cell.angle_alpha   90.00
_cell.angle_beta   90.00
_cell.angle_gamma   90.00
#
_symmetry.space_group_name_H-M   'P 1'
#
loop_
_entity.id
_entity.type
_entity.pdbx_description
1 polymer ?
#
loop_
_entity_poly.entity_id
_entity_poly.type
_entity_poly.pdbx_seq_one_letter_code
_entity_poly.pdbx_strand_id
1 'polypeptide(L)'
;MARENALMMYLNDIKRYANVLGSPNNILAIEYLKALKTQKSHLEPIMIKRQNVYYNENRIVDGFASATGIRDIMKRKQYADLRKVVPNSTYQILGQQVKKGEVILSLSKYEKEIIYTLRKMTVAQIADLPDVSEGLENTIKSAASNCNNLTDLITAIKSKRYTQTRIQRILV
;
A
#
# COMPACT_ATOMS: atom_id res chain seq x y z
N MET A 1 9.38 -14.77 5.57
CA MET A 1 9.74 -16.15 5.97
C MET A 1 11.25 -16.39 5.97
N ALA A 2 11.97 -16.63 4.86
CA ALA A 2 13.43 -16.95 4.96
C ALA A 2 14.31 -15.80 5.53
N ARG A 3 14.14 -14.56 5.04
CA ARG A 3 14.90 -13.39 5.53
C ARG A 3 14.57 -13.01 6.96
N GLU A 4 13.30 -13.14 7.33
CA GLU A 4 12.81 -12.95 8.69
C GLU A 4 13.43 -13.99 9.62
N ASN A 5 13.35 -15.27 9.27
CA ASN A 5 13.98 -16.35 10.05
C ASN A 5 15.50 -16.16 10.22
N ALA A 6 16.20 -15.73 9.16
CA ALA A 6 17.64 -15.45 9.24
C ALA A 6 17.98 -14.28 10.18
N LEU A 7 17.18 -13.20 10.13
CA LEU A 7 17.29 -12.08 11.08
C LEU A 7 16.98 -12.52 12.51
N MET A 8 16.01 -13.41 12.67
CA MET A 8 15.57 -13.92 13.98
C MET A 8 16.62 -14.83 14.62
N MET A 9 17.35 -15.62 13.81
CA MET A 9 18.49 -16.41 14.29
C MET A 9 19.67 -15.52 14.71
N TYR A 10 19.89 -14.39 14.01
CA TYR A 10 20.97 -13.47 14.34
C TYR A 10 20.68 -12.62 15.59
N LEU A 11 19.42 -12.23 15.81
CA LEU A 11 19.02 -11.33 16.90
C LEU A 11 18.80 -12.03 18.25
N ASN A 12 18.82 -13.37 18.29
CA ASN A 12 18.79 -14.24 19.47
C ASN A 12 17.69 -13.98 20.54
N ASP A 13 16.68 -13.17 20.24
CA ASP A 13 15.49 -12.93 21.07
C ASP A 13 14.23 -12.74 20.20
N ILE A 14 13.69 -13.88 19.79
CA ILE A 14 12.58 -14.02 18.83
C ILE A 14 11.31 -13.29 19.31
N LYS A 15 10.97 -13.40 20.60
CA LYS A 15 9.72 -12.82 21.12
C LYS A 15 9.75 -11.29 21.13
N ARG A 16 10.93 -10.71 21.40
CA ARG A 16 11.08 -9.26 21.51
C ARG A 16 11.02 -8.55 20.17
N TYR A 17 11.63 -9.11 19.12
CA TYR A 17 11.79 -8.42 17.84
C TYR A 17 10.76 -8.78 16.76
N ALA A 18 10.05 -9.91 16.88
CA ALA A 18 8.98 -10.28 15.94
C ALA A 18 7.92 -9.17 15.81
N ASN A 19 7.49 -8.58 16.93
CA ASN A 19 6.51 -7.49 16.93
C ASN A 19 7.05 -6.19 16.31
N VAL A 20 8.37 -5.98 16.35
CA VAL A 20 8.99 -4.80 15.74
C VAL A 20 9.00 -4.95 14.22
N LEU A 21 9.37 -6.12 13.70
CA LEU A 21 9.49 -6.37 12.26
C LEU A 21 8.14 -6.52 11.54
N GLY A 22 7.05 -6.78 12.27
CA GLY A 22 5.71 -6.99 11.68
C GLY A 22 4.92 -5.72 11.35
N SER A 23 5.32 -4.54 11.84
CA SER A 23 4.56 -3.29 11.64
C SER A 23 5.11 -2.46 10.46
N PRO A 24 4.27 -1.98 9.53
CA PRO A 24 4.72 -1.19 8.37
C PRO A 24 5.56 0.05 8.73
N ASN A 25 5.19 0.78 9.78
CA ASN A 25 5.95 1.97 10.21
C ASN A 25 7.33 1.61 10.75
N ASN A 26 7.48 0.44 11.39
CA ASN A 26 8.76 -0.02 11.90
C ASN A 26 9.65 -0.52 10.76
N ILE A 27 9.08 -1.22 9.77
CA ILE A 27 9.81 -1.60 8.54
C ILE A 27 10.35 -0.35 7.84
N LEU A 28 9.53 0.70 7.69
CA LEU A 28 9.97 1.98 7.12
C LEU A 28 11.07 2.64 7.96
N ALA A 29 10.91 2.68 9.29
CA ALA A 29 11.92 3.24 10.18
C ALA A 29 13.26 2.51 10.05
N ILE A 30 13.27 1.19 9.97
CA ILE A 30 14.48 0.40 9.75
C ILE A 30 15.13 0.76 8.40
N GLU A 31 14.36 0.89 7.33
CA GLU A 31 14.91 1.31 6.03
C GLU A 31 15.46 2.74 6.05
N TYR A 32 14.84 3.68 6.78
CA TYR A 32 15.40 5.02 6.99
C TYR A 32 16.73 4.96 7.76
N LEU A 33 16.78 4.23 8.87
CA LEU A 33 18.00 4.07 9.67
C LEU A 33 19.13 3.43 8.85
N LYS A 34 18.80 2.45 8.02
CA LYS A 34 19.76 1.84 7.08
C LYS A 34 20.26 2.86 6.06
N ALA A 35 19.37 3.66 5.46
CA ALA A 35 19.75 4.69 4.50
C ALA A 35 20.67 5.74 5.13
N LEU A 36 20.35 6.24 6.33
CA LEU A 36 21.18 7.19 7.07
C LEU A 36 22.59 6.62 7.33
N LYS A 37 22.67 5.35 7.78
CA LYS A 37 23.95 4.68 8.03
C LYS A 37 24.76 4.51 6.74
N THR A 38 24.14 4.06 5.65
CA THR A 38 24.81 3.86 4.36
C THR A 38 25.33 5.18 3.79
N GLN A 39 24.58 6.27 3.96
CA GLN A 39 24.95 7.60 3.47
C GLN A 39 25.86 8.38 4.41
N LYS A 40 26.20 7.84 5.60
CA LYS A 40 26.94 8.54 6.67
C LYS A 40 26.32 9.90 7.02
N SER A 41 24.99 9.96 7.02
CA SER A 41 24.25 11.19 7.32
C SER A 41 24.33 11.55 8.80
N HIS A 42 24.39 12.85 9.10
CA HIS A 42 24.37 13.39 10.47
C HIS A 42 22.95 13.64 11.01
N LEU A 43 21.91 13.28 10.25
CA LEU A 43 20.53 13.46 10.71
C LEU A 43 20.23 12.55 11.92
N GLU A 44 19.62 13.13 12.94
CA GLU A 44 19.19 12.42 14.14
C GLU A 44 17.74 11.94 14.01
N PRO A 45 17.50 10.61 13.97
CA PRO A 45 16.16 10.08 13.85
C PRO A 45 15.41 10.17 15.19
N ILE A 46 14.23 10.80 15.18
CA ILE A 46 13.34 10.89 16.34
C ILE A 46 12.10 10.03 16.10
N MET A 47 11.79 9.16 17.06
CA MET A 47 10.62 8.29 17.02
C MET A 47 9.48 8.87 17.86
N ILE A 48 8.27 8.88 17.30
CA ILE A 48 7.05 9.28 18.01
C ILE A 48 6.10 8.08 18.03
N LYS A 49 5.59 7.74 19.21
CA LYS A 49 4.65 6.62 19.39
C LYS A 49 3.32 6.96 18.70
N ARG A 50 2.87 6.09 17.81
CA ARG A 50 1.54 6.20 17.18
C ARG A 50 0.45 5.98 18.24
N GLN A 51 -0.55 6.87 18.28
CA GLN A 51 -1.72 6.74 19.15
C GLN A 51 -2.95 6.16 18.40
N ASN A 52 -3.75 5.38 19.14
CA ASN A 52 -5.18 5.06 18.95
C ASN A 52 -5.70 4.63 17.57
N VAL A 53 -4.87 4.15 16.66
CA VAL A 53 -5.34 3.50 15.43
C VAL A 53 -4.46 2.30 15.09
N TYR A 54 -4.98 1.10 15.39
CA TYR A 54 -4.44 -0.14 14.83
C TYR A 54 -4.56 -0.12 13.30
N TYR A 55 -3.56 -0.67 12.64
CA TYR A 55 -3.53 -0.78 11.18
C TYR A 55 -4.73 -1.64 10.72
N ASN A 56 -5.41 -1.22 9.65
CA ASN A 56 -6.54 -1.91 8.99
C ASN A 56 -7.91 -1.96 9.71
N GLU A 57 -8.11 -1.24 10.81
CA GLU A 57 -9.47 -1.15 11.37
C GLU A 57 -10.27 -0.03 10.68
N ASN A 58 -11.35 -0.42 10.01
CA ASN A 58 -12.32 0.48 9.36
C ASN A 58 -13.27 1.16 10.36
N ARG A 59 -12.78 1.47 11.57
CA ARG A 59 -13.54 2.05 12.66
C ARG A 59 -12.89 3.36 13.10
N ILE A 60 -13.72 4.32 13.47
CA ILE A 60 -13.29 5.54 14.15
C ILE A 60 -13.14 5.18 15.63
N VAL A 61 -11.96 5.37 16.18
CA VAL A 61 -11.66 5.12 17.60
C VAL A 61 -11.12 6.40 18.18
N ASP A 62 -11.79 6.95 19.20
CA ASP A 62 -11.40 8.19 19.89
C ASP A 62 -11.14 9.39 18.95
N GLY A 63 -11.92 9.52 17.88
CA GLY A 63 -11.74 10.58 16.89
C GLY A 63 -10.57 10.37 15.91
N PHE A 64 -9.90 9.22 15.98
CA PHE A 64 -8.86 8.85 15.04
C PHE A 64 -9.34 7.82 14.02
N ALA A 65 -8.83 7.94 12.78
CA ALA A 65 -9.00 6.96 11.72
C ALA A 65 -7.70 6.78 10.94
N SER A 66 -7.50 5.60 10.36
CA SER A 66 -6.36 5.36 9.47
C SER A 66 -6.58 6.07 8.13
N ALA A 67 -5.51 6.32 7.37
CA ALA A 67 -5.66 6.86 6.02
C ALA A 67 -6.53 5.97 5.12
N THR A 68 -6.49 4.65 5.32
CA THR A 68 -7.40 3.69 4.67
C THR A 68 -8.84 3.90 5.10
N GLY A 69 -9.10 4.02 6.40
CA GLY A 69 -10.43 4.31 6.93
C GLY A 69 -11.00 5.64 6.44
N ILE A 70 -10.18 6.69 6.37
CA ILE A 70 -10.57 7.99 5.78
C ILE A 70 -11.00 7.83 4.33
N ARG A 71 -10.21 7.13 3.50
CA ARG A 71 -10.59 6.87 2.09
C ARG A 71 -11.89 6.07 1.99
N ASP A 72 -12.13 5.10 2.86
CA ASP A 72 -13.35 4.30 2.86
C ASP A 72 -14.58 5.13 3.29
N ILE A 73 -14.44 6.02 4.29
CA ILE A 73 -15.47 7.02 4.65
C ILE A 73 -15.81 7.89 3.43
N MET A 74 -14.79 8.36 2.70
CA MET A 74 -15.00 9.17 1.50
C MET A 74 -15.70 8.39 0.38
N LYS A 75 -15.33 7.12 0.13
CA LYS A 75 -16.01 6.25 -0.84
C LYS A 75 -17.48 6.05 -0.52
N ARG A 76 -17.81 5.90 0.77
CA ARG A 76 -19.18 5.77 1.29
C ARG A 76 -19.93 7.11 1.37
N LYS A 77 -19.28 8.23 1.03
CA LYS A 77 -19.82 9.60 1.12
C LYS A 77 -20.30 9.98 2.54
N GLN A 78 -19.70 9.40 3.57
CA GLN A 78 -20.03 9.64 4.98
C GLN A 78 -19.32 10.90 5.51
N TYR A 79 -19.61 12.07 4.92
CA TYR A 79 -18.87 13.31 5.19
C TYR A 79 -19.01 13.82 6.63
N ALA A 80 -20.10 13.48 7.32
CA ALA A 80 -20.27 13.80 8.73
C ALA A 80 -19.22 13.10 9.62
N ASP A 81 -18.85 11.86 9.27
CA ASP A 81 -17.83 11.09 9.97
C ASP A 81 -16.42 11.55 9.58
N LEU A 82 -16.22 11.93 8.31
CA LEU A 82 -14.95 12.51 7.85
C LEU A 82 -14.55 13.73 8.69
N ARG A 83 -15.51 14.63 8.96
CA ARG A 83 -15.27 15.86 9.73
C ARG A 83 -14.78 15.59 11.16
N LYS A 84 -15.08 14.41 11.73
CA LYS A 84 -14.66 14.02 13.08
C LYS A 84 -13.20 13.53 13.15
N VAL A 85 -12.62 13.12 12.01
CA VAL A 85 -11.34 12.40 11.96
C VAL A 85 -10.26 13.11 11.15
N VAL A 86 -10.56 14.28 10.59
CA VAL A 86 -9.59 15.13 9.91
C VAL A 86 -9.67 16.56 10.41
N PRO A 87 -8.56 17.33 10.37
CA PRO A 87 -8.60 18.77 10.64
C PRO A 87 -9.59 19.52 9.74
N ASN A 88 -10.13 20.64 10.22
CA ASN A 88 -11.10 21.43 9.48
C ASN A 88 -10.56 21.92 8.12
N SER A 89 -9.28 22.30 8.06
CA SER A 89 -8.59 22.67 6.81
C SER A 89 -8.62 21.53 5.78
N THR A 90 -8.27 20.31 6.22
CA THR A 90 -8.33 19.10 5.38
C THR A 90 -9.77 18.84 4.90
N TYR A 91 -10.77 18.97 5.76
CA TYR A 91 -12.17 18.79 5.39
C TYR A 91 -12.61 19.78 4.30
N GLN A 92 -12.23 21.06 4.44
CA GLN A 92 -12.53 22.10 3.45
C GLN A 92 -11.87 21.84 2.10
N ILE A 93 -10.58 21.49 2.09
CA ILE A 93 -9.83 21.17 0.86
C ILE A 93 -10.47 19.96 0.16
N LEU A 94 -10.73 18.88 0.89
CA LEU A 94 -11.37 17.68 0.33
C LEU A 94 -12.74 18.01 -0.25
N GLY A 95 -13.54 18.82 0.43
CA GLY A 95 -14.86 19.26 -0.07
C GLY A 95 -14.76 20.05 -1.38
N GLN A 96 -13.76 20.93 -1.54
CA GLN A 96 -13.52 21.65 -2.79
C GLN A 96 -13.11 20.71 -3.92
N GLN A 97 -12.19 19.78 -3.64
CA GLN A 97 -11.69 18.81 -4.62
C GLN A 97 -12.79 17.84 -5.09
N VAL A 98 -13.67 17.41 -4.17
CA VAL A 98 -14.83 16.58 -4.52
C VAL A 98 -15.76 17.33 -5.48
N LYS A 99 -16.04 18.61 -5.23
CA LYS A 99 -16.90 19.43 -6.12
C LYS A 99 -16.30 19.60 -7.52
N LYS A 100 -14.98 19.64 -7.63
CA LYS A 100 -14.27 19.71 -8.92
C LYS A 100 -14.18 18.36 -9.65
N GLY A 101 -14.54 17.25 -9.01
CA GLY A 101 -14.36 15.90 -9.58
C GLY A 101 -12.90 15.43 -9.61
N GLU A 102 -12.01 16.11 -8.88
CA GLU A 102 -10.55 15.90 -8.88
C GLU A 102 -10.09 14.82 -7.87
N VAL A 103 -11.04 14.22 -7.13
CA VAL A 103 -10.71 13.18 -6.14
C VAL A 103 -10.68 11.80 -6.78
N ILE A 104 -9.56 11.10 -6.58
CA ILE A 104 -9.36 9.71 -7.00
C ILE A 104 -9.21 8.85 -5.74
N LEU A 105 -10.16 7.92 -5.54
CA LEU A 105 -10.22 7.11 -4.31
C LEU A 105 -9.72 5.68 -4.49
N SER A 106 -9.56 5.25 -5.74
CA SER A 106 -9.27 3.88 -6.08
C SER A 106 -8.63 3.79 -7.45
N LEU A 107 -7.69 2.86 -7.59
CA LEU A 107 -7.09 2.50 -8.88
C LEU A 107 -8.14 1.96 -9.86
N SER A 108 -9.30 1.48 -9.37
CA SER A 108 -10.42 1.05 -10.20
C SER A 108 -10.95 2.14 -11.14
N LYS A 109 -10.67 3.43 -10.86
CA LYS A 109 -10.99 4.53 -11.81
C LYS A 109 -10.26 4.36 -13.16
N TYR A 110 -9.13 3.66 -13.16
CA TYR A 110 -8.26 3.45 -14.32
C TYR A 110 -8.25 1.98 -14.78
N GLU A 111 -9.21 1.17 -14.35
CA GLU A 111 -9.16 -0.28 -14.60
C GLU A 111 -9.16 -0.63 -16.09
N LYS A 112 -9.86 0.16 -16.90
CA LYS A 112 -9.95 -0.06 -18.35
C LYS A 112 -8.61 0.23 -19.00
N GLU A 113 -7.99 1.34 -18.66
CA GLU A 113 -6.69 1.77 -19.16
C GLU A 113 -5.59 0.78 -18.76
N ILE A 114 -5.60 0.33 -17.50
CA ILE A 114 -4.65 -0.67 -16.99
C ILE A 114 -4.80 -1.99 -17.74
N ILE A 115 -6.01 -2.55 -17.79
CA ILE A 115 -6.26 -3.85 -18.44
C ILE A 115 -5.96 -3.75 -19.94
N TYR A 116 -6.37 -2.67 -20.60
CA TYR A 116 -6.07 -2.42 -22.01
C TYR A 116 -4.57 -2.40 -22.28
N THR A 117 -3.82 -1.66 -21.45
CA THR A 117 -2.36 -1.54 -21.59
C THR A 117 -1.69 -2.90 -21.47
N LEU A 118 -2.02 -3.67 -20.43
CA LEU A 118 -1.48 -5.03 -20.23
C LEU A 118 -1.86 -6.00 -21.36
N ARG A 119 -3.07 -5.88 -21.92
CA ARG A 119 -3.49 -6.67 -23.08
C ARG A 119 -2.70 -6.33 -24.34
N LYS A 120 -2.25 -5.08 -24.50
CA LYS A 120 -1.40 -4.66 -25.63
C LYS A 120 0.07 -5.01 -25.46
N MET A 121 0.59 -4.97 -24.23
CA MET A 121 2.01 -5.24 -23.98
C MET A 121 2.38 -6.69 -24.32
N THR A 122 3.56 -6.91 -24.90
CA THR A 122 4.13 -8.26 -25.03
C THR A 122 4.56 -8.79 -23.66
N VAL A 123 4.79 -10.10 -23.55
CA VAL A 123 5.32 -10.70 -22.32
C VAL A 123 6.68 -10.08 -21.94
N ALA A 124 7.54 -9.82 -22.92
CA ALA A 124 8.84 -9.17 -22.70
C ALA A 124 8.69 -7.73 -22.17
N GLN A 125 7.72 -6.97 -22.67
CA GLN A 125 7.44 -5.61 -22.15
C GLN A 125 6.91 -5.65 -20.72
N ILE A 126 6.10 -6.66 -20.36
CA ILE A 126 5.63 -6.82 -18.98
C ILE A 126 6.80 -7.22 -18.07
N ALA A 127 7.71 -8.06 -18.53
CA ALA A 127 8.90 -8.47 -17.78
C ALA A 127 9.83 -7.30 -17.44
N ASP A 128 9.85 -6.27 -18.28
CA ASP A 128 10.67 -5.06 -18.08
C ASP A 128 10.05 -4.07 -17.07
N LEU A 129 8.80 -4.30 -16.64
CA LEU A 129 8.17 -3.43 -15.65
C LEU A 129 8.86 -3.57 -14.27
N PRO A 130 8.96 -2.46 -13.51
CA PRO A 130 9.47 -2.50 -12.14
C PRO A 130 8.69 -3.50 -11.28
N ASP A 131 9.39 -4.16 -10.36
CA ASP A 131 8.84 -5.18 -9.46
C ASP A 131 8.25 -6.43 -10.16
N VAL A 132 8.37 -6.58 -11.48
CA VAL A 132 8.09 -7.84 -12.19
C VAL A 132 9.36 -8.70 -12.21
N SER A 133 9.23 -9.95 -11.80
CA SER A 133 10.35 -10.89 -11.81
C SER A 133 9.86 -12.32 -11.87
N GLU A 134 10.69 -13.20 -12.42
CA GLU A 134 10.57 -14.65 -12.28
C GLU A 134 9.20 -15.22 -12.72
N GLY A 135 8.85 -14.97 -13.99
CA GLY A 135 7.66 -15.56 -14.62
C GLY A 135 6.35 -14.86 -14.28
N LEU A 136 6.36 -13.85 -13.40
CA LEU A 136 5.19 -13.05 -13.04
C LEU A 136 4.55 -12.38 -14.27
N GLU A 137 5.35 -12.01 -15.26
CA GLU A 137 4.91 -11.46 -16.54
C GLU A 137 3.91 -12.37 -17.28
N ASN A 138 4.08 -13.69 -17.20
CA ASN A 138 3.19 -14.66 -17.83
C ASN A 138 1.83 -14.71 -17.10
N THR A 139 1.87 -14.68 -15.77
CA THR A 139 0.65 -14.63 -14.94
C THR A 139 -0.11 -13.33 -15.17
N ILE A 140 0.58 -12.19 -15.20
CA ILE A 140 -0.02 -10.88 -15.50
C ILE A 140 -0.66 -10.91 -16.89
N LYS A 141 0.06 -11.41 -17.90
CA LYS A 141 -0.44 -11.44 -19.28
C LYS A 141 -1.69 -12.31 -19.41
N SER A 142 -1.67 -13.49 -18.81
CA SER A 142 -2.82 -14.40 -18.81
C SER A 142 -4.01 -13.81 -18.07
N ALA A 143 -3.80 -13.25 -16.88
CA ALA A 143 -4.86 -12.62 -16.09
C ALA A 143 -5.47 -11.40 -16.83
N ALA A 144 -4.65 -10.56 -17.47
CA ALA A 144 -5.13 -9.43 -18.25
C ALA A 144 -6.05 -9.85 -19.39
N SER A 145 -5.78 -10.97 -20.07
CA SER A 145 -6.63 -11.50 -21.14
C SER A 145 -7.96 -12.07 -20.65
N ASN A 146 -8.02 -12.56 -19.42
CA ASN A 146 -9.18 -13.30 -18.89
C ASN A 146 -10.05 -12.50 -17.91
N CYS A 147 -9.53 -11.40 -17.33
CA CYS A 147 -10.24 -10.57 -16.37
C CYS A 147 -10.73 -9.27 -17.01
N ASN A 148 -11.88 -8.76 -16.54
CA ASN A 148 -12.50 -7.52 -17.05
C ASN A 148 -12.63 -6.42 -15.97
N ASN A 149 -12.17 -6.67 -14.75
CA ASN A 149 -12.09 -5.67 -13.69
C ASN A 149 -10.80 -5.85 -12.87
N LEU A 150 -10.41 -4.80 -12.17
CA LEU A 150 -9.14 -4.75 -11.44
C LEU A 150 -9.09 -5.72 -10.25
N THR A 151 -10.23 -5.98 -9.60
CA THR A 151 -10.32 -6.89 -8.45
C THR A 151 -9.99 -8.31 -8.85
N ASP A 152 -10.59 -8.79 -9.94
CA ASP A 152 -10.36 -10.14 -10.47
C ASP A 152 -8.93 -10.28 -11.00
N LEU A 153 -8.42 -9.25 -11.69
CA LEU A 153 -7.04 -9.21 -12.17
C LEU A 153 -6.05 -9.39 -11.02
N ILE A 154 -6.17 -8.58 -9.97
CA ILE A 154 -5.29 -8.65 -8.79
C ILE A 154 -5.42 -10.01 -8.11
N THR A 155 -6.64 -10.54 -8.00
CA THR A 155 -6.90 -11.83 -7.35
C THR A 155 -6.27 -12.99 -8.12
N ALA A 156 -6.34 -12.98 -9.45
CA ALA A 156 -5.74 -13.99 -10.31
C ALA A 156 -4.20 -13.97 -10.29
N ILE A 157 -3.59 -12.80 -10.09
CA ILE A 157 -2.12 -12.65 -10.02
C ILE A 157 -1.59 -12.97 -8.61
N LYS A 158 -2.40 -12.70 -7.58
CA LYS A 158 -2.02 -12.88 -6.17
C LYS A 158 -1.64 -14.32 -5.88
N SER A 159 -0.51 -14.48 -5.20
CA SER A 159 -0.03 -15.78 -4.72
C SER A 159 0.60 -15.64 -3.34
N LYS A 160 1.03 -16.75 -2.71
CA LYS A 160 1.85 -16.69 -1.49
C LYS A 160 3.14 -15.89 -1.68
N ARG A 161 3.63 -15.82 -2.92
CA ARG A 161 4.87 -15.14 -3.29
C ARG A 161 4.68 -13.66 -3.60
N TYR A 162 3.55 -13.32 -4.22
CA TYR A 162 3.27 -11.96 -4.71
C TYR A 162 2.13 -11.34 -3.90
N THR A 163 2.50 -10.38 -3.04
CA THR A 163 1.54 -9.67 -2.21
C THR A 163 0.69 -8.72 -3.05
N GLN A 164 -0.54 -8.47 -2.59
CA GLN A 164 -1.44 -7.52 -3.25
C GLN A 164 -0.80 -6.12 -3.42
N THR A 165 -0.06 -5.65 -2.43
CA THR A 165 0.65 -4.35 -2.50
C THR A 165 1.76 -4.33 -3.55
N ARG A 166 2.46 -5.45 -3.78
CA ARG A 166 3.43 -5.56 -4.89
C ARG A 166 2.72 -5.49 -6.23
N ILE A 167 1.63 -6.25 -6.40
CA ILE A 167 0.85 -6.26 -7.64
C ILE A 167 0.29 -4.86 -7.92
N GLN A 168 -0.29 -4.20 -6.92
CA GLN A 168 -0.81 -2.84 -7.08
C GLN A 168 0.27 -1.81 -7.47
N ARG A 169 1.53 -2.00 -7.09
CA ARG A 169 2.65 -1.15 -7.54
C ARG A 169 3.02 -1.38 -9.00
N ILE A 170 2.93 -2.62 -9.49
CA ILE A 170 3.19 -2.95 -10.90
C ILE A 170 2.12 -2.35 -11.82
N LEU A 171 0.88 -2.20 -11.32
CA LEU A 171 -0.26 -1.71 -12.10
C LEU A 171 -0.36 -0.17 -12.20
N VAL A 172 0.55 0.57 -11.56
CA VAL A 172 0.62 2.04 -11.58
C VAL A 172 1.81 2.46 -12.43
#